data_AF-A0A7Y2X7Y6-F1
#
_entry.id   AF-A0A7Y2X7Y6-F1
#
_cell.length_a   1.000
_cell.length_b   1.000
_cell.length_c   1.000
_cell.angle_alpha   90.00
_cell.angle_beta   90.00
_cell.angle_gamma   90.00
#
_symmetry.space_group_name_H-M   'P 1'
#
loop_
_entity.id
_entity.type
_entity.pdbx_description
1 polymer ?
#
loop_
_entity_poly.entity_id
_entity_poly.type
_entity_poly.pdbx_seq_one_letter_code
_entity_poly.pdbx_strand_id
1 'polypeptide(L)'
;MDVLILIPILVVVIIVFFYLGWLFNTKLGKKNIVTAESEAKRIVADAEKESKNIKREKLLEVKDEWYKKKTEFDKEVNQKRQKLSHLEKQLQQREENSEKKFDLILQKEQENKKIELEINEEKKKLDSKVEDLNKLEEEQNLRLERISGLTSEEAKKMLMENLVNQARIDATVLVKEITDQAKADAKKEAQKIIVQSIQRSAADHSIETTVSVVQIQNDEMKGRIIGKEGRNIRAFESSTGVDVIVDDTPEAVILSSFDQFRREIARVSLERLISDGRIHPARIEEVVEKVKQELEEEMMREGENTVMQLGLHNVHNELIKHIGKMKYRSSFGQNLLQHSIEVSYLTGIMAAEIGLEVNLAKRAGLLHDVGKTVDKNVEGPHALVGYELTKKFKENAIVVNAVGSHHEDIEMEHPIAALVQAADAISGARPGARREPLESYVKRLENLEMLAKSFEGVAKTYAIQAGREVRVVVEHDKVDDLFADKLAKDIAQKIETEMEYPGQIKVTVIREVRKIGYAK
;
A
#
# COMPACT_ATOMS: atom_id res chain seq x y z
N MET A 1 11.63 93.10 -86.48
CA MET A 1 12.42 93.19 -85.24
C MET A 1 13.58 92.22 -85.38
N ASP A 2 14.80 92.74 -85.37
CA ASP A 2 16.01 92.00 -85.72
C ASP A 2 16.24 90.80 -84.79
N VAL A 3 16.68 89.68 -85.36
CA VAL A 3 17.09 88.46 -84.64
C VAL A 3 18.11 88.77 -83.53
N LEU A 4 18.84 89.89 -83.66
CA LEU A 4 19.77 90.44 -82.68
C LEU A 4 19.12 90.88 -81.35
N ILE A 5 17.81 91.22 -81.31
CA ILE A 5 17.09 91.64 -80.09
C ILE A 5 16.48 90.43 -79.34
N LEU A 6 16.19 89.34 -80.04
CA LEU A 6 15.55 88.14 -79.48
C LEU A 6 16.51 87.29 -78.63
N ILE A 7 17.78 87.23 -79.00
CA ILE A 7 18.82 86.46 -78.31
C ILE A 7 19.02 86.93 -76.86
N PRO A 8 19.22 88.24 -76.56
CA PRO A 8 19.39 88.68 -75.18
C PRO A 8 18.14 88.48 -74.31
N ILE A 9 16.94 88.59 -74.90
CA ILE A 9 15.68 88.30 -74.18
C ILE A 9 15.61 86.81 -73.78
N LEU A 10 15.97 85.91 -74.69
CA LEU A 10 15.98 84.47 -74.42
C LEU A 10 16.99 84.13 -73.31
N VAL A 11 18.18 84.73 -73.32
CA VAL A 11 19.20 84.54 -72.28
C VAL A 11 18.70 85.02 -70.92
N VAL A 12 18.05 86.18 -70.85
CA VAL A 12 17.46 86.69 -69.60
C VAL A 12 16.37 85.75 -69.09
N VAL A 13 15.49 85.24 -69.96
CA VAL A 13 14.44 84.30 -69.58
C VAL A 13 15.03 83.00 -69.03
N ILE A 14 16.06 82.43 -69.68
CA ILE A 14 16.75 81.22 -69.21
C ILE A 14 17.39 81.45 -67.83
N ILE A 15 18.06 82.59 -67.62
CA ILE A 15 18.67 82.94 -66.34
C ILE A 15 17.60 83.07 -65.24
N VAL A 16 16.47 83.72 -65.54
CA VAL A 16 15.36 83.88 -64.58
C VAL A 16 14.74 82.52 -64.23
N PHE A 17 14.46 81.65 -65.22
CA PHE A 17 13.92 80.31 -64.94
C PHE A 17 14.92 79.40 -64.22
N PHE A 18 16.22 79.50 -64.53
CA PHE A 18 17.27 78.78 -63.82
C PHE A 18 17.37 79.24 -62.36
N TYR A 19 17.33 80.56 -62.12
CA TYR A 19 17.36 81.13 -60.78
C TYR A 19 16.10 80.77 -59.96
N LEU A 20 14.92 80.84 -60.58
CA LEU A 20 13.67 80.40 -59.95
C LEU A 20 13.66 78.89 -59.67
N GLY A 21 14.14 78.07 -60.60
CA GLY A 21 14.29 76.62 -60.41
C GLY A 21 15.27 76.27 -59.29
N TRP A 22 16.40 76.98 -59.21
CA TRP A 22 17.38 76.84 -58.13
C TRP A 22 16.80 77.26 -56.77
N LEU A 23 16.06 78.37 -56.70
CA LEU A 23 15.36 78.80 -55.48
C LEU A 23 14.27 77.81 -55.04
N PHE A 24 13.53 77.24 -55.99
CA PHE A 24 12.49 76.26 -55.68
C PHE A 24 13.09 74.94 -55.19
N ASN A 25 14.15 74.46 -55.84
CA ASN A 25 14.86 73.23 -55.45
C ASN A 25 15.56 73.38 -54.09
N THR A 26 16.18 74.53 -53.82
CA THR A 26 16.81 74.79 -52.51
C THR A 26 15.77 74.92 -51.38
N LYS A 27 14.58 75.47 -51.64
CA LYS A 27 13.49 75.49 -50.65
C LYS A 27 12.88 74.12 -50.40
N LEU A 28 12.61 73.34 -51.45
CA LEU A 28 12.08 71.97 -51.32
C LEU A 28 13.10 71.04 -50.67
N GLY A 29 14.37 71.13 -51.03
CA GLY A 29 15.47 70.38 -50.42
C GLY A 29 15.61 70.71 -48.93
N LYS A 30 15.57 71.99 -48.54
CA LYS A 30 15.58 72.39 -47.12
C LYS A 30 14.36 71.86 -46.35
N LYS A 31 13.16 71.90 -46.95
CA LYS A 31 11.95 71.36 -46.31
C LYS A 31 12.06 69.85 -46.08
N ASN A 32 12.54 69.09 -47.07
CA ASN A 32 12.73 67.65 -46.98
C ASN A 32 13.80 67.27 -45.92
N ILE A 33 14.88 68.04 -45.82
CA ILE A 33 15.91 67.85 -44.79
C ILE A 33 15.33 68.11 -43.40
N VAL A 34 14.57 69.20 -43.22
CA VAL A 34 13.94 69.52 -41.93
C VAL A 34 12.90 68.47 -41.53
N THR A 35 12.10 67.95 -42.47
CA THR A 35 11.15 66.87 -42.18
C THR A 35 11.86 65.57 -41.85
N ALA A 36 12.94 65.21 -42.56
CA ALA A 36 13.73 64.02 -42.28
C ALA A 36 14.43 64.12 -40.91
N GLU A 37 14.94 65.30 -40.54
CA GLU A 37 15.55 65.54 -39.23
C GLU A 37 14.51 65.48 -38.10
N SER A 38 13.31 66.03 -38.32
CA SER A 38 12.20 65.93 -37.38
C SER A 38 11.72 64.50 -37.18
N GLU A 39 11.64 63.72 -38.27
CA GLU A 39 11.24 62.32 -38.23
C GLU A 39 12.32 61.45 -37.57
N ALA A 40 13.60 61.69 -37.84
CA ALA A 40 14.71 61.04 -37.14
C ALA A 40 14.67 61.34 -35.62
N LYS A 41 14.43 62.60 -35.23
CA LYS A 41 14.26 62.97 -33.81
C LYS A 41 13.05 62.27 -33.18
N ARG A 42 11.94 62.14 -33.91
CA ARG A 42 10.75 61.41 -33.44
C ARG A 42 11.05 59.92 -33.23
N ILE A 43 11.71 59.27 -34.19
CA ILE A 43 12.09 57.85 -34.09
C ILE A 43 12.99 57.61 -32.88
N VAL A 44 13.99 58.47 -32.64
CA VAL A 44 14.87 58.36 -31.47
C VAL A 44 14.08 58.56 -30.17
N ALA A 45 13.20 59.56 -30.11
CA ALA A 45 12.37 59.81 -28.93
C ALA A 45 11.40 58.66 -28.64
N ASP A 46 10.79 58.07 -29.67
CA ASP A 46 9.91 56.92 -29.55
C ASP A 46 10.68 55.68 -29.10
N ALA A 47 11.87 55.42 -29.66
CA ALA A 47 12.75 54.33 -29.24
C ALA A 47 13.22 54.48 -27.79
N GLU A 48 13.54 55.69 -27.34
CA GLU A 48 13.88 55.96 -25.93
C GLU A 48 12.68 55.70 -25.00
N LYS A 49 11.47 56.10 -25.41
CA LYS A 49 10.24 55.88 -24.64
C LYS A 49 9.91 54.39 -24.55
N GLU A 50 10.03 53.66 -25.66
CA GLU A 50 9.81 52.23 -25.72
C GLU A 50 10.85 51.48 -24.87
N SER A 51 12.13 51.84 -24.96
CA SER A 51 13.20 51.29 -24.12
C SER A 51 12.93 51.51 -22.62
N LYS A 52 12.47 52.71 -22.22
CA LYS A 52 12.06 52.98 -20.84
C LYS A 52 10.86 52.13 -20.40
N ASN A 53 9.89 51.91 -21.29
CA ASN A 53 8.74 51.06 -21.01
C ASN A 53 9.14 49.60 -20.84
N ILE A 54 9.93 49.04 -21.77
CA ILE A 54 10.45 47.67 -21.70
C ILE A 54 11.25 47.48 -20.41
N LYS A 55 12.12 48.43 -20.06
CA LYS A 55 12.89 48.37 -18.81
C LYS A 55 11.97 48.35 -17.59
N ARG A 56 10.91 49.16 -17.58
CA ARG A 56 9.93 49.21 -16.48
C ARG A 56 9.13 47.91 -16.37
N GLU A 57 8.72 47.35 -17.51
CA GLU A 57 8.01 46.07 -17.58
C GLU A 57 8.88 44.92 -17.08
N LYS A 58 10.13 44.81 -17.54
CA LYS A 58 11.08 43.80 -17.06
C LYS A 58 11.40 43.95 -15.57
N LEU A 59 11.49 45.17 -15.05
CA LEU A 59 11.64 45.39 -13.60
C LEU A 59 10.40 44.96 -12.80
N LEU A 60 9.19 45.06 -13.38
CA LEU A 60 7.97 44.56 -12.75
C LEU A 60 7.89 43.04 -12.79
N GLU A 61 8.23 42.41 -13.91
CA GLU A 61 8.33 40.94 -14.02
C GLU A 61 9.31 40.37 -12.98
N VAL A 62 10.51 40.94 -12.86
CA VAL A 62 11.51 40.50 -11.87
C VAL A 62 11.00 40.68 -10.44
N LYS A 63 10.25 41.76 -10.16
CA LYS A 63 9.63 41.96 -8.84
C LYS A 63 8.55 40.93 -8.56
N ASP A 64 7.72 40.59 -9.54
CA ASP A 64 6.66 39.59 -9.41
C ASP A 64 7.25 38.19 -9.19
N GLU A 65 8.26 37.80 -9.98
CA GLU A 65 8.98 36.54 -9.78
C GLU A 65 9.67 36.47 -8.41
N TRP A 66 10.30 37.56 -7.97
CA TRP A 66 10.92 37.62 -6.65
C TRP A 66 9.87 37.47 -5.54
N TYR A 67 8.71 38.10 -5.68
CA TYR A 67 7.63 38.00 -4.69
C TYR A 67 7.03 36.59 -4.64
N LYS A 68 6.85 35.95 -5.81
CA LYS A 68 6.43 34.55 -5.92
C LYS A 68 7.42 33.61 -5.23
N LYS A 69 8.72 33.70 -5.56
CA LYS A 69 9.77 32.90 -4.92
C LYS A 69 9.86 33.15 -3.41
N LYS A 70 9.70 34.40 -2.97
CA LYS A 70 9.66 34.72 -1.54
C LYS A 70 8.46 34.07 -0.84
N THR A 71 7.28 34.11 -1.45
CA THR A 71 6.07 33.49 -0.92
C THR A 71 6.19 31.97 -0.84
N GLU A 72 6.79 31.34 -1.85
CA GLU A 72 7.10 29.90 -1.85
C GLU A 72 8.09 29.53 -0.75
N PHE A 73 9.17 30.31 -0.61
CA PHE A 73 10.15 30.13 0.46
C PHE A 73 9.52 30.27 1.85
N ASP A 74 8.69 31.30 2.08
CA ASP A 74 8.01 31.52 3.36
C ASP A 74 7.04 30.36 3.68
N LYS A 75 6.37 29.80 2.66
CA LYS A 75 5.54 28.59 2.81
C LYS A 75 6.39 27.37 3.18
N GLU A 76 7.51 27.15 2.50
CA GLU A 76 8.41 26.02 2.77
C GLU A 76 8.99 26.10 4.19
N VAL A 77 9.43 27.29 4.62
CA VAL A 77 9.93 27.54 5.97
C VAL A 77 8.84 27.29 7.02
N ASN A 78 7.61 27.74 6.77
CA ASN A 78 6.51 27.50 7.69
C ASN A 78 6.15 26.01 7.80
N GLN A 79 6.15 25.28 6.67
CA GLN A 79 5.95 23.84 6.66
C GLN A 79 7.07 23.10 7.42
N LYS A 80 8.34 23.49 7.23
CA LYS A 80 9.47 22.92 7.98
C LYS A 80 9.35 23.20 9.48
N ARG A 81 8.95 24.41 9.88
CA ARG A 81 8.71 24.76 11.29
C ARG A 81 7.57 23.93 11.91
N GLN A 82 6.47 23.74 11.19
CA GLN A 82 5.36 22.90 11.65
C GLN A 82 5.78 21.44 11.81
N LYS A 83 6.56 20.89 10.87
CA LYS A 83 7.12 19.54 10.96
C LYS A 83 8.06 19.39 12.16
N LEU A 84 8.95 20.36 12.39
CA LEU A 84 9.85 20.37 13.55
C LEU A 84 9.07 20.42 14.87
N SER A 85 8.08 21.31 14.99
CA SER A 85 7.25 21.39 16.20
C SER A 85 6.46 20.10 16.45
N HIS A 86 6.02 19.40 15.40
CA HIS A 86 5.37 18.10 15.56
C HIS A 86 6.34 17.01 16.05
N LEU A 87 7.54 16.96 15.47
CA LEU A 87 8.60 16.04 15.91
C LEU A 87 9.03 16.29 17.36
N GLU A 88 9.17 17.55 17.78
CA GLU A 88 9.47 17.92 19.17
C GLU A 88 8.38 17.41 20.14
N LYS A 89 7.10 17.59 19.79
CA LYS A 89 6.00 17.07 20.62
C LYS A 89 6.00 15.54 20.72
N GLN A 90 6.30 14.84 19.61
CA GLN A 90 6.41 13.38 19.62
C GLN A 90 7.59 12.90 20.47
N LEU A 91 8.72 13.59 20.39
CA LEU A 91 9.90 13.29 21.22
C LEU A 91 9.59 13.49 22.70
N GLN A 92 8.96 14.61 23.06
CA GLN A 92 8.57 14.88 24.45
C GLN A 92 7.61 13.82 24.99
N GLN A 93 6.59 13.42 24.22
CA GLN A 93 5.69 12.34 24.62
C GLN A 93 6.40 10.99 24.80
N ARG A 94 7.41 10.71 23.98
CA ARG A 94 8.22 9.49 24.09
C ARG A 94 9.13 9.51 25.32
N GLU A 95 9.66 10.66 25.67
CA GLU A 95 10.46 10.89 26.86
C GLU A 95 9.61 10.68 28.13
N GLU A 96 8.45 11.35 28.23
CA GLU A 96 7.50 11.18 29.33
C GLU A 96 7.04 9.71 29.50
N ASN A 97 6.79 9.00 28.39
CA ASN A 97 6.43 7.58 28.44
C ASN A 97 7.59 6.69 28.88
N SER A 98 8.83 7.06 28.55
CA SER A 98 10.02 6.32 28.98
C SER A 98 10.28 6.52 30.47
N GLU A 99 10.10 7.73 30.97
CA GLU A 99 10.21 8.07 32.40
C GLU A 99 9.17 7.32 33.23
N LYS A 100 7.90 7.30 32.80
CA LYS A 100 6.85 6.48 33.45
C LYS A 100 7.17 4.98 33.49
N LYS A 101 7.78 4.45 32.43
CA LYS A 101 8.21 3.04 32.40
C LYS A 101 9.37 2.79 33.35
N PHE A 102 10.30 3.73 33.45
CA PHE A 102 11.43 3.66 34.36
C PHE A 102 10.97 3.65 35.82
N ASP A 103 10.01 4.52 36.18
CA ASP A 103 9.42 4.54 37.52
C ASP A 103 8.70 3.22 37.86
N LEU A 104 7.97 2.66 36.90
CA LEU A 104 7.32 1.35 37.07
C LEU A 104 8.35 0.23 37.29
N ILE A 105 9.48 0.26 36.59
CA ILE A 105 10.57 -0.70 36.77
C ILE A 105 11.17 -0.56 38.16
N LEU A 106 11.43 0.66 38.63
CA LEU A 106 11.94 0.91 39.98
C LEU A 106 10.98 0.41 41.07
N GLN A 107 9.66 0.62 40.89
CA GLN A 107 8.65 0.08 41.81
C GLN A 107 8.69 -1.45 41.84
N LYS A 108 8.75 -2.10 40.68
CA LYS A 108 8.86 -3.56 40.59
C LYS A 108 10.17 -4.09 41.19
N GLU A 109 11.27 -3.36 41.04
CA GLU A 109 12.55 -3.75 41.64
C GLU A 109 12.46 -3.73 43.18
N GLN A 110 11.80 -2.71 43.74
CA GLN A 110 11.57 -2.63 45.18
C GLN A 110 10.64 -3.75 45.68
N GLU A 111 9.57 -4.03 44.94
CA GLU A 111 8.66 -5.14 45.26
C GLU A 111 9.37 -6.49 45.20
N ASN A 112 10.19 -6.73 44.17
CA ASN A 112 11.00 -7.94 44.05
C ASN A 112 12.00 -8.09 45.21
N LYS A 113 12.68 -7.02 45.61
CA LYS A 113 13.58 -7.05 46.78
C LYS A 113 12.82 -7.41 48.07
N LYS A 114 11.58 -6.94 48.22
CA LYS A 114 10.75 -7.30 49.36
C LYS A 114 10.37 -8.78 49.34
N ILE A 115 9.95 -9.29 48.18
CA ILE A 115 9.65 -10.72 47.99
C ILE A 115 10.89 -11.57 48.25
N GLU A 116 12.07 -11.14 47.79
CA GLU A 116 13.33 -11.87 48.02
C GLU A 116 13.69 -11.96 49.51
N LEU A 117 13.42 -10.91 50.28
CA LEU A 117 13.55 -10.94 51.74
C LEU A 117 12.54 -11.90 52.39
N GLU A 118 11.28 -11.86 51.97
CA GLU A 118 10.23 -12.76 52.46
C GLU A 118 10.56 -14.24 52.16
N ILE A 119 11.01 -14.55 50.94
CA ILE A 119 11.47 -15.89 50.54
C ILE A 119 12.65 -16.35 51.39
N ASN A 120 13.61 -15.47 51.66
CA ASN A 120 14.76 -15.83 52.50
C ASN A 120 14.34 -16.10 53.96
N GLU A 121 13.36 -15.39 54.50
CA GLU A 121 12.79 -15.69 55.81
C GLU A 121 12.04 -17.03 55.81
N GLU A 122 11.24 -17.30 54.79
CA GLU A 122 10.55 -18.59 54.66
C GLU A 122 11.53 -19.75 54.49
N LYS A 123 12.60 -19.58 53.70
CA LYS A 123 13.69 -20.57 53.59
C LYS A 123 14.29 -20.88 54.94
N LYS A 124 14.65 -19.85 55.73
CA LYS A 124 15.19 -20.08 57.08
C LYS A 124 14.23 -20.84 57.99
N LYS A 125 12.92 -20.55 57.90
CA LYS A 125 11.88 -21.30 58.64
C LYS A 125 11.71 -22.73 58.13
N LEU A 126 11.87 -22.95 56.84
CA LEU A 126 11.81 -24.27 56.23
C LEU A 126 13.02 -25.09 56.63
N ASP A 127 14.23 -24.51 56.56
CA ASP A 127 15.48 -25.16 56.97
C ASP A 127 15.41 -25.57 58.44
N SER A 128 14.89 -24.71 59.32
CA SER A 128 14.70 -25.09 60.73
C SER A 128 13.68 -26.23 60.90
N LYS A 129 12.58 -26.22 60.13
CA LYS A 129 11.59 -27.31 60.15
C LYS A 129 12.16 -28.62 59.61
N VAL A 130 13.03 -28.57 58.59
CA VAL A 130 13.72 -29.74 58.04
C VAL A 130 14.69 -30.28 59.07
N GLU A 131 15.42 -29.42 59.77
CA GLU A 131 16.30 -29.83 60.88
C GLU A 131 15.51 -30.49 62.02
N ASP A 132 14.35 -29.95 62.38
CA ASP A 132 13.47 -30.52 63.39
C ASP A 132 12.84 -31.84 62.92
N LEU A 133 12.45 -31.95 61.65
CA LEU A 133 11.95 -33.19 61.05
C LEU A 133 13.02 -34.27 61.02
N ASN A 134 14.26 -33.94 60.64
CA ASN A 134 15.38 -34.88 60.66
C ASN A 134 15.66 -35.38 62.08
N LYS A 135 15.60 -34.51 63.10
CA LYS A 135 15.71 -34.92 64.50
C LYS A 135 14.56 -35.83 64.92
N LEU A 136 13.33 -35.52 64.50
CA LEU A 136 12.15 -36.33 64.79
C LEU A 136 12.20 -37.69 64.09
N GLU A 137 12.73 -37.74 62.86
CA GLU A 137 12.95 -38.94 62.08
C GLU A 137 14.05 -39.80 62.69
N GLU A 138 15.14 -39.19 63.18
CA GLU A 138 16.19 -39.86 63.93
C GLU A 138 15.66 -40.42 65.26
N GLU A 139 14.80 -39.67 65.96
CA GLU A 139 14.13 -40.12 67.19
C GLU A 139 13.10 -41.24 66.93
N GLN A 140 12.36 -41.16 65.81
CA GLN A 140 11.46 -42.21 65.31
C GLN A 140 12.25 -43.47 64.94
N ASN A 141 13.37 -43.33 64.24
CA ASN A 141 14.24 -44.45 63.86
C ASN A 141 14.84 -45.11 65.12
N LEU A 142 15.30 -44.33 66.09
CA LEU A 142 15.76 -44.86 67.40
C LEU A 142 14.62 -45.56 68.18
N ARG A 143 13.38 -45.07 68.07
CA ARG A 143 12.20 -45.73 68.67
C ARG A 143 11.78 -46.97 67.89
N LEU A 144 11.87 -46.97 66.57
CA LEU A 144 11.62 -48.12 65.69
C LEU A 144 12.68 -49.20 65.89
N GLU A 145 13.97 -48.84 66.08
CA GLU A 145 15.04 -49.74 66.49
C GLU A 145 14.76 -50.38 67.86
N ARG A 146 14.08 -49.66 68.77
CA ARG A 146 13.68 -50.19 70.09
C ARG A 146 12.38 -51.01 70.08
N ILE A 147 11.45 -50.71 69.18
CA ILE A 147 10.07 -51.25 69.20
C ILE A 147 9.85 -52.34 68.14
N SER A 148 10.65 -52.37 67.09
CA SER A 148 10.47 -53.36 66.04
C SER A 148 11.34 -54.59 66.31
N GLY A 149 10.69 -55.73 66.55
CA GLY A 149 11.31 -57.04 66.42
C GLY A 149 11.66 -57.39 64.96
N LEU A 150 12.06 -56.39 64.17
CA LEU A 150 12.53 -56.53 62.80
C LEU A 150 13.96 -57.02 62.84
N THR A 151 14.26 -57.95 61.95
CA THR A 151 15.65 -58.36 61.73
C THR A 151 16.39 -57.24 60.98
N SER A 152 17.71 -57.12 61.18
CA SER A 152 18.54 -56.10 60.52
C SER A 152 18.38 -56.07 58.98
N GLU A 153 18.05 -57.21 58.38
CA GLU A 153 17.76 -57.35 56.95
C GLU A 153 16.46 -56.66 56.51
N GLU A 154 15.39 -56.75 57.30
CA GLU A 154 14.09 -56.17 56.94
C GLU A 154 14.11 -54.64 57.01
N ALA A 155 14.77 -54.08 58.02
CA ALA A 155 14.99 -52.63 58.14
C ALA A 155 15.83 -52.08 56.98
N LYS A 156 16.88 -52.80 56.59
CA LYS A 156 17.74 -52.43 55.45
C LYS A 156 16.97 -52.45 54.13
N LYS A 157 16.07 -53.40 53.94
CA LYS A 157 15.25 -53.52 52.73
C LYS A 157 14.26 -52.36 52.59
N MET A 158 13.56 -51.99 53.65
CA MET A 158 12.63 -50.85 53.64
C MET A 158 13.36 -49.52 53.42
N LEU A 159 14.52 -49.32 54.05
CA LEU A 159 15.34 -48.13 53.83
C LEU A 159 15.78 -48.01 52.36
N MET A 160 16.16 -49.15 51.76
CA MET A 160 16.57 -49.19 50.35
C MET A 160 15.41 -48.88 49.40
N GLU A 161 14.20 -49.39 49.67
CA GLU A 161 13.00 -49.07 48.88
C GLU A 161 12.64 -47.58 48.97
N ASN A 162 12.71 -46.98 50.15
CA ASN A 162 12.46 -45.55 50.34
C ASN A 162 13.48 -44.69 49.59
N LEU A 163 14.77 -45.03 49.66
CA LEU A 163 15.83 -44.32 48.91
C LEU A 163 15.63 -44.42 47.39
N VAL A 164 15.26 -45.60 46.88
CA VAL A 164 14.98 -45.79 45.44
C VAL A 164 13.75 -44.99 45.01
N ASN A 165 12.69 -44.95 45.82
CA ASN A 165 11.51 -44.15 45.52
C ASN A 165 11.80 -42.65 45.54
N GLN A 166 12.56 -42.17 46.54
CA GLN A 166 12.98 -40.77 46.60
C GLN A 166 13.84 -40.38 45.39
N ALA A 167 14.84 -41.21 45.05
CA ALA A 167 15.69 -40.98 43.87
C ALA A 167 14.89 -40.92 42.55
N ARG A 168 13.81 -41.71 42.42
CA ARG A 168 12.90 -41.65 41.25
C ARG A 168 12.11 -40.35 41.19
N ILE A 169 11.64 -39.85 42.33
CA ILE A 169 10.91 -38.58 42.41
C ILE A 169 11.85 -37.43 42.03
N ASP A 170 13.05 -37.40 42.63
CA ASP A 170 14.06 -36.37 42.36
C ASP A 170 14.49 -36.38 40.88
N ALA A 171 14.71 -37.56 40.30
CA ALA A 171 15.02 -37.70 38.88
C ALA A 171 13.89 -37.19 37.97
N THR A 172 12.63 -37.42 38.34
CA THR A 172 11.46 -36.95 37.57
C THR A 172 11.36 -35.43 37.59
N VAL A 173 11.58 -34.82 38.76
CA VAL A 173 11.62 -33.36 38.90
C VAL A 173 12.75 -32.76 38.07
N LEU A 174 13.95 -33.33 38.16
CA LEU A 174 15.11 -32.88 37.39
C LEU A 174 14.89 -32.99 35.89
N VAL A 175 14.33 -34.11 35.40
CA VAL A 175 14.00 -34.29 33.98
C VAL A 175 12.98 -33.24 33.52
N LYS A 176 11.97 -32.95 34.35
CA LYS A 176 10.96 -31.93 34.04
C LYS A 176 11.60 -30.55 33.98
N GLU A 177 12.42 -30.17 34.95
CA GLU A 177 13.14 -28.89 34.97
C GLU A 177 14.05 -28.73 33.75
N ILE A 178 14.83 -29.75 33.41
CA ILE A 178 15.69 -29.74 32.20
C ILE A 178 14.84 -29.56 30.94
N THR A 179 13.69 -30.25 30.86
CA THR A 179 12.80 -30.16 29.69
C THR A 179 12.16 -28.79 29.57
N ASP A 180 11.68 -28.23 30.69
CA ASP A 180 11.06 -26.91 30.71
C ASP A 180 12.07 -25.80 30.41
N GLN A 181 13.30 -25.92 30.94
CA GLN A 181 14.40 -25.03 30.61
C GLN A 181 14.78 -25.11 29.13
N ALA A 182 14.92 -26.33 28.57
CA ALA A 182 15.20 -26.52 27.16
C ALA A 182 14.11 -25.91 26.26
N LYS A 183 12.83 -26.03 26.63
CA LYS A 183 11.71 -25.38 25.93
C LYS A 183 11.78 -23.85 26.02
N ALA A 184 12.10 -23.30 27.18
CA ALA A 184 12.24 -21.86 27.37
C ALA A 184 13.39 -21.30 26.53
N ASP A 185 14.55 -21.97 26.52
CA ASP A 185 15.71 -21.59 25.73
C ASP A 185 15.44 -21.73 24.22
N ALA A 186 14.80 -22.81 23.80
CA ALA A 186 14.38 -23.00 22.40
C ALA A 186 13.44 -21.88 21.92
N LYS A 187 12.47 -21.48 22.75
CA LYS A 187 11.57 -20.37 22.43
C LYS A 187 12.33 -19.05 22.26
N LYS A 188 13.31 -18.78 23.13
CA LYS A 188 14.14 -17.58 23.07
C LYS A 188 15.00 -17.56 21.80
N GLU A 189 15.60 -18.68 21.44
CA GLU A 189 16.43 -18.77 20.23
C GLU A 189 15.58 -18.70 18.96
N ALA A 190 14.40 -19.33 18.93
CA ALA A 190 13.45 -19.21 17.82
C ALA A 190 13.02 -17.75 17.60
N GLN A 191 12.68 -17.03 18.67
CA GLN A 191 12.35 -15.60 18.58
C GLN A 191 13.51 -14.78 18.02
N LYS A 192 14.75 -15.07 18.46
CA LYS A 192 15.96 -14.41 17.95
C LYS A 192 16.16 -14.68 16.45
N ILE A 193 16.03 -15.92 16.00
CA ILE A 193 16.14 -16.29 14.58
C ILE A 193 15.08 -15.56 13.75
N ILE A 194 13.82 -15.53 14.21
CA ILE A 194 12.73 -14.84 13.53
C ILE A 194 13.02 -13.33 13.42
N VAL A 195 13.40 -12.68 14.53
CA VAL A 195 13.71 -11.24 14.54
C VAL A 195 14.87 -10.92 13.61
N GLN A 196 15.93 -11.73 13.64
CA GLN A 196 17.08 -11.54 12.74
C GLN A 196 16.71 -11.78 11.28
N SER A 197 15.82 -12.74 11.00
CA SER A 197 15.33 -13.02 9.65
C SER A 197 14.54 -11.84 9.11
N ILE A 198 13.65 -11.26 9.93
CA ILE A 198 12.89 -10.05 9.58
C ILE A 198 13.83 -8.87 9.35
N GLN A 199 14.79 -8.63 10.23
CA GLN A 199 15.74 -7.50 10.10
C GLN A 199 16.60 -7.58 8.84
N ARG A 200 16.95 -8.79 8.40
CA ARG A 200 17.75 -9.02 7.19
C ARG A 200 16.89 -9.04 5.92
N SER A 201 15.57 -9.14 6.02
CA SER A 201 14.65 -9.09 4.89
C SER A 201 14.43 -7.64 4.46
N ALA A 202 15.11 -7.20 3.41
CA ALA A 202 14.91 -5.91 2.77
C ALA A 202 14.00 -6.07 1.56
N ALA A 203 12.70 -5.82 1.71
CA ALA A 203 11.76 -5.77 0.60
C ALA A 203 11.00 -4.44 0.61
N ASP A 204 11.13 -3.67 -0.47
CA ASP A 204 10.25 -2.55 -0.77
C ASP A 204 8.88 -3.08 -1.18
N HIS A 205 7.80 -2.40 -0.79
CA HIS A 205 6.44 -2.86 -1.07
C HIS A 205 5.58 -1.77 -1.71
N SER A 206 4.98 -2.10 -2.85
CA SER A 206 3.92 -1.33 -3.50
C SER A 206 2.56 -1.95 -3.19
N ILE A 207 1.62 -1.16 -2.67
CA ILE A 207 0.21 -1.56 -2.53
C ILE A 207 -0.43 -1.42 -3.91
N GLU A 208 -1.06 -2.49 -4.40
CA GLU A 208 -1.75 -2.44 -5.69
C GLU A 208 -3.25 -2.16 -5.54
N THR A 209 -3.78 -1.28 -6.40
CA THR A 209 -5.21 -0.98 -6.48
C THR A 209 -5.93 -1.86 -7.50
N THR A 210 -7.21 -2.15 -7.27
CA THR A 210 -8.07 -2.93 -8.18
C THR A 210 -8.52 -2.15 -9.42
N VAL A 211 -8.16 -0.88 -9.51
CA VAL A 211 -8.43 -0.01 -10.65
C VAL A 211 -7.13 0.56 -11.19
N SER A 212 -7.03 0.64 -12.52
CA SER A 212 -5.96 1.34 -13.21
C SER A 212 -6.54 2.61 -13.83
N VAL A 213 -5.96 3.76 -13.50
CA VAL A 213 -6.37 5.06 -14.03
C VAL A 213 -5.43 5.45 -15.16
N VAL A 214 -5.98 5.67 -16.35
CA VAL A 214 -5.21 6.19 -17.49
C VAL A 214 -5.53 7.68 -17.64
N GLN A 215 -4.50 8.52 -17.56
CA GLN A 215 -4.62 9.96 -17.74
C GLN A 215 -4.72 10.31 -19.23
N ILE A 216 -5.58 11.28 -19.55
CA ILE A 216 -5.90 11.68 -20.92
C ILE A 216 -5.64 13.17 -21.05
N GLN A 217 -5.03 13.58 -22.16
CA GLN A 217 -4.59 14.97 -22.37
C GLN A 217 -5.73 15.97 -22.56
N ASN A 218 -6.90 15.53 -23.04
CA ASN A 218 -8.08 16.38 -23.25
C ASN A 218 -9.35 15.53 -23.47
N ASP A 219 -10.52 16.18 -23.41
CA ASP A 219 -11.83 15.55 -23.66
C ASP A 219 -12.04 15.10 -25.12
N GLU A 220 -11.29 15.67 -26.08
CA GLU A 220 -11.34 15.21 -27.47
C GLU A 220 -10.84 13.76 -27.59
N MET A 221 -9.77 13.43 -26.87
CA MET A 221 -9.23 12.07 -26.79
C MET A 221 -10.21 11.12 -26.11
N LYS A 222 -10.93 11.57 -25.07
CA LYS A 222 -12.03 10.82 -24.45
C LYS A 222 -13.11 10.48 -25.48
N GLY A 223 -13.50 11.44 -26.33
CA GLY A 223 -14.43 11.23 -27.44
C GLY A 223 -13.93 10.23 -28.50
N ARG A 224 -12.63 10.21 -28.81
CA ARG A 224 -12.02 9.24 -29.72
C ARG A 224 -11.94 7.83 -29.14
N ILE A 225 -11.69 7.71 -27.84
CA ILE A 225 -11.70 6.44 -27.10
C ILE A 225 -13.09 5.83 -27.16
N ILE A 226 -14.15 6.60 -26.89
CA ILE A 226 -15.55 6.15 -27.03
C ILE A 226 -15.86 5.78 -28.49
N GLY A 227 -15.51 6.67 -29.43
CA GLY A 227 -15.86 6.54 -30.84
C GLY A 227 -17.35 6.76 -31.11
N LYS A 228 -17.72 6.85 -32.40
CA LYS A 228 -19.14 7.00 -32.79
C LYS A 228 -19.95 5.81 -32.27
N GLU A 229 -21.01 6.08 -31.51
CA GLU A 229 -21.89 5.08 -30.90
C GLU A 229 -21.19 4.08 -29.95
N GLY A 230 -20.04 4.44 -29.38
CA GLY A 230 -19.29 3.56 -28.48
C GLY A 230 -18.53 2.43 -29.19
N ARG A 231 -18.42 2.46 -30.53
CA ARG A 231 -17.83 1.37 -31.32
C ARG A 231 -16.38 1.04 -30.93
N ASN A 232 -15.62 2.06 -30.53
CA ASN A 232 -14.19 1.92 -30.22
C ASN A 232 -14.01 1.32 -28.83
N ILE A 233 -14.78 1.79 -27.84
CA ILE A 233 -14.83 1.18 -26.50
C ILE A 233 -15.23 -0.29 -26.61
N ARG A 234 -16.33 -0.62 -27.32
CA ARG A 234 -16.76 -2.03 -27.45
C ARG A 234 -15.70 -2.93 -28.10
N ALA A 235 -15.02 -2.44 -29.14
CA ALA A 235 -13.93 -3.19 -29.76
C ALA A 235 -12.76 -3.41 -28.78
N PHE A 236 -12.44 -2.39 -27.98
CA PHE A 236 -11.40 -2.46 -26.95
C PHE A 236 -11.76 -3.39 -25.81
N GLU A 237 -12.97 -3.29 -25.26
CA GLU A 237 -13.51 -4.18 -24.22
C GLU A 237 -13.56 -5.63 -24.73
N SER A 238 -14.00 -5.86 -25.96
CA SER A 238 -14.01 -7.19 -26.57
C SER A 238 -12.62 -7.77 -26.79
N SER A 239 -11.64 -6.94 -27.16
CA SER A 239 -10.26 -7.39 -27.43
C SER A 239 -9.47 -7.67 -26.14
N THR A 240 -9.70 -6.86 -25.10
CA THR A 240 -8.95 -6.95 -23.83
C THR A 240 -9.68 -7.75 -22.76
N GLY A 241 -11.01 -7.86 -22.84
CA GLY A 241 -11.86 -8.44 -21.79
C GLY A 241 -11.85 -7.61 -20.50
N VAL A 242 -11.73 -6.29 -20.60
CA VAL A 242 -11.69 -5.31 -19.50
C VAL A 242 -12.83 -4.31 -19.71
N ASP A 243 -13.49 -3.90 -18.63
CA ASP A 243 -14.54 -2.88 -18.67
C ASP A 243 -13.92 -1.49 -18.63
N VAL A 244 -14.31 -0.62 -19.58
CA VAL A 244 -13.80 0.76 -19.66
C VAL A 244 -14.85 1.70 -19.11
N ILE A 245 -14.61 2.22 -17.90
CA ILE A 245 -15.52 3.15 -17.24
C ILE A 245 -15.13 4.58 -17.62
N VAL A 246 -16.05 5.25 -18.30
CA VAL A 246 -15.93 6.64 -18.72
C VAL A 246 -17.00 7.45 -17.98
N ASP A 247 -16.59 8.13 -16.91
CA ASP A 247 -17.47 8.94 -16.06
C ASP A 247 -17.22 10.45 -16.28
N ASP A 248 -17.95 11.34 -15.60
CA ASP A 248 -17.78 12.80 -15.62
C ASP A 248 -16.45 13.29 -15.02
N THR A 249 -15.58 12.38 -14.58
CA THR A 249 -14.23 12.71 -14.15
C THR A 249 -13.44 13.29 -15.35
N PRO A 250 -12.94 14.53 -15.25
CA PRO A 250 -12.15 15.14 -16.32
C PRO A 250 -10.81 14.44 -16.47
N GLU A 251 -10.30 14.36 -17.71
CA GLU A 251 -8.93 13.92 -18.03
C GLU A 251 -8.54 12.49 -17.59
N ALA A 252 -9.51 11.61 -17.30
CA ALA A 252 -9.24 10.24 -16.88
C ALA A 252 -10.23 9.22 -17.44
N VAL A 253 -9.72 8.02 -17.74
CA VAL A 253 -10.51 6.81 -18.01
C VAL A 253 -10.09 5.73 -17.02
N ILE A 254 -11.08 5.03 -16.46
CA ILE A 254 -10.86 3.99 -15.46
C ILE A 254 -11.01 2.63 -16.13
N LEU A 255 -9.99 1.78 -15.97
CA LEU A 255 -10.00 0.40 -16.44
C LEU A 255 -10.29 -0.53 -15.27
N SER A 256 -11.39 -1.28 -15.38
CA SER A 256 -11.87 -2.21 -14.36
C SER A 256 -11.84 -3.65 -14.88
N SER A 257 -11.17 -4.53 -14.14
CA SER A 257 -11.15 -5.97 -14.43
C SER A 257 -10.61 -6.71 -13.22
N PHE A 258 -11.14 -7.91 -12.92
CA PHE A 258 -10.60 -8.77 -11.86
C PHE A 258 -9.26 -9.43 -12.23
N ASP A 259 -8.96 -9.55 -13.53
CA ASP A 259 -7.71 -10.11 -14.01
C ASP A 259 -6.68 -8.97 -14.23
N GLN A 260 -5.69 -8.90 -13.34
CA GLN A 260 -4.65 -7.87 -13.39
C GLN A 260 -3.82 -7.95 -14.67
N PHE A 261 -3.62 -9.13 -15.25
CA PHE A 261 -2.87 -9.27 -16.49
C PHE A 261 -3.62 -8.65 -17.67
N ARG A 262 -4.93 -8.94 -17.78
CA ARG A 262 -5.79 -8.28 -18.77
C ARG A 262 -5.86 -6.78 -18.57
N ARG A 263 -5.94 -6.33 -17.31
CA ARG A 263 -5.97 -4.91 -16.96
C ARG A 263 -4.69 -4.20 -17.38
N GLU A 264 -3.55 -4.85 -17.23
CA GLU A 264 -2.26 -4.31 -17.66
C GLU A 264 -2.14 -4.26 -19.19
N ILE A 265 -2.56 -5.32 -19.89
CA ILE A 265 -2.67 -5.32 -21.35
C ILE A 265 -3.52 -4.14 -21.81
N ALA A 266 -4.69 -3.93 -21.18
CA ALA A 266 -5.56 -2.81 -21.50
C ALA A 266 -4.89 -1.46 -21.22
N ARG A 267 -4.27 -1.28 -20.05
CA ARG A 267 -3.59 -0.02 -19.67
C ARG A 267 -2.53 0.37 -20.70
N VAL A 268 -1.59 -0.54 -20.99
CA VAL A 268 -0.49 -0.30 -21.92
C VAL A 268 -1.00 -0.12 -23.35
N SER A 269 -2.02 -0.89 -23.75
CA SER A 269 -2.65 -0.75 -25.08
C SER A 269 -3.31 0.62 -25.23
N LEU A 270 -4.05 1.07 -24.21
CA LEU A 270 -4.74 2.37 -24.24
C LEU A 270 -3.73 3.52 -24.26
N GLU A 271 -2.66 3.46 -23.47
CA GLU A 271 -1.58 4.46 -23.49
C GLU A 271 -0.93 4.57 -24.89
N ARG A 272 -0.67 3.43 -25.55
CA ARG A 272 -0.11 3.41 -26.91
C ARG A 272 -1.08 3.97 -27.95
N LEU A 273 -2.36 3.60 -27.87
CA LEU A 273 -3.41 4.10 -28.76
C LEU A 273 -3.61 5.61 -28.60
N ILE A 274 -3.54 6.13 -27.36
CA ILE A 274 -3.58 7.56 -27.07
C ILE A 274 -2.37 8.27 -27.68
N SER A 275 -1.16 7.70 -27.51
CA SER A 275 0.06 8.29 -28.05
C SER A 275 0.13 8.28 -29.59
N ASP A 276 -0.44 7.27 -30.25
CA ASP A 276 -0.55 7.18 -31.73
C ASP A 276 -1.68 8.11 -32.26
N GLY A 277 -2.68 8.40 -31.42
CA GLY A 277 -3.82 9.26 -31.76
C GLY A 277 -4.86 8.63 -32.70
N ARG A 278 -4.62 7.37 -33.13
CA ARG A 278 -5.49 6.58 -34.02
C ARG A 278 -6.19 5.48 -33.24
N ILE A 279 -7.48 5.68 -33.01
CA ILE A 279 -8.32 4.75 -32.24
C ILE A 279 -9.47 4.27 -33.13
N HIS A 280 -9.33 3.08 -33.71
CA HIS A 280 -10.36 2.39 -34.49
C HIS A 280 -10.25 0.87 -34.33
N PRO A 281 -11.32 0.09 -34.56
CA PRO A 281 -11.37 -1.34 -34.19
C PRO A 281 -10.18 -2.18 -34.66
N ALA A 282 -9.84 -2.14 -35.96
CA ALA A 282 -8.71 -2.92 -36.49
C ALA A 282 -7.36 -2.57 -35.85
N ARG A 283 -7.14 -1.30 -35.50
CA ARG A 283 -5.89 -0.86 -34.84
C ARG A 283 -5.88 -1.26 -33.38
N ILE A 284 -7.03 -1.23 -32.72
CA ILE A 284 -7.19 -1.69 -31.34
C ILE A 284 -6.80 -3.17 -31.25
N GLU A 285 -7.35 -4.02 -32.11
CA GLU A 285 -7.04 -5.45 -32.15
C GLU A 285 -5.54 -5.70 -32.38
N GLU A 286 -4.94 -5.01 -33.36
CA GLU A 286 -3.51 -5.12 -33.66
C GLU A 286 -2.62 -4.71 -32.46
N VAL A 287 -2.92 -3.57 -31.83
CA VAL A 287 -2.14 -3.06 -30.70
C VAL A 287 -2.29 -3.96 -29.48
N VAL A 288 -3.50 -4.44 -29.19
CA VAL A 288 -3.76 -5.33 -28.05
C VAL A 288 -3.01 -6.64 -28.21
N GLU A 289 -3.04 -7.26 -29.39
CA GLU A 289 -2.30 -8.51 -29.64
C GLU A 289 -0.79 -8.31 -29.53
N LYS A 290 -0.26 -7.20 -30.05
CA LYS A 290 1.16 -6.87 -29.94
C LYS A 290 1.58 -6.64 -28.47
N VAL A 291 0.80 -5.86 -27.71
CA VAL A 291 1.07 -5.60 -26.29
C VAL A 291 1.00 -6.88 -25.47
N LYS A 292 0.06 -7.77 -25.78
CA LYS A 292 -0.05 -9.08 -25.14
C LYS A 292 1.22 -9.91 -25.34
N GLN A 293 1.74 -10.01 -26.56
CA GLN A 293 2.97 -10.74 -26.85
C GLN A 293 4.17 -10.15 -26.10
N GLU A 294 4.31 -8.82 -26.09
CA GLU A 294 5.39 -8.15 -25.37
C GLU A 294 5.31 -8.34 -23.84
N LEU A 295 4.10 -8.29 -23.26
CA LEU A 295 3.90 -8.55 -21.83
C LEU A 295 4.13 -10.02 -21.47
N GLU A 296 3.80 -10.96 -22.35
CA GLU A 296 4.13 -12.39 -22.14
C GLU A 296 5.65 -12.64 -22.13
N GLU A 297 6.41 -11.95 -22.98
CA GLU A 297 7.87 -11.99 -22.95
C GLU A 297 8.46 -11.32 -21.71
N GLU A 298 7.91 -10.19 -21.28
CA GLU A 298 8.29 -9.52 -20.04
C GLU A 298 8.05 -10.44 -18.85
N MET A 299 6.88 -11.09 -18.79
CA MET A 299 6.52 -12.03 -17.75
C MET A 299 7.52 -13.19 -17.64
N MET A 300 7.96 -13.75 -18.78
CA MET A 300 9.00 -14.79 -18.79
C MET A 300 10.33 -14.26 -18.23
N ARG A 301 10.76 -13.08 -18.69
CA ARG A 301 11.99 -12.42 -18.22
C ARG A 301 11.96 -12.14 -16.72
N GLU A 302 10.83 -11.72 -16.19
CA GLU A 302 10.66 -11.48 -14.74
C GLU A 302 10.77 -12.77 -13.92
N GLY A 303 10.23 -13.87 -14.43
CA GLY A 303 10.42 -15.20 -13.83
C GLY A 303 11.90 -15.60 -13.79
N GLU A 304 12.62 -15.42 -14.91
CA GLU A 304 14.06 -15.71 -15.00
C GLU A 304 14.89 -14.83 -14.06
N ASN A 305 14.61 -13.53 -14.05
CA ASN A 305 15.26 -12.57 -13.16
C ASN A 305 15.04 -12.93 -11.69
N THR A 306 13.83 -13.34 -11.31
CA THR A 306 13.50 -13.73 -9.93
C THR A 306 14.29 -14.96 -9.49
N VAL A 307 14.33 -15.99 -10.34
CA VAL A 307 15.09 -17.22 -10.08
C VAL A 307 16.59 -16.91 -9.96
N MET A 308 17.12 -16.04 -10.83
CA MET A 308 18.50 -15.59 -10.80
C MET A 308 18.82 -14.77 -9.54
N GLN A 309 17.96 -13.83 -9.17
CA GLN A 309 18.08 -12.99 -7.97
C GLN A 309 18.14 -13.83 -6.70
N LEU A 310 17.35 -14.90 -6.63
CA LEU A 310 17.31 -15.79 -5.47
C LEU A 310 18.47 -16.80 -5.45
N GLY A 311 19.24 -16.90 -6.54
CA GLY A 311 20.34 -17.86 -6.69
C GLY A 311 19.86 -19.29 -6.93
N LEU A 312 18.68 -19.45 -7.54
CA LEU A 312 18.08 -20.76 -7.81
C LEU A 312 18.49 -21.24 -9.22
N HIS A 313 18.85 -22.52 -9.35
CA HIS A 313 19.30 -23.11 -10.62
C HIS A 313 18.49 -24.37 -10.96
N ASN A 314 18.29 -24.70 -12.25
CA ASN A 314 17.50 -25.87 -12.66
C ASN A 314 16.04 -25.81 -12.18
N VAL A 315 15.36 -24.68 -12.40
CA VAL A 315 13.90 -24.57 -12.28
C VAL A 315 13.31 -24.84 -13.67
N HIS A 316 12.23 -25.63 -13.74
CA HIS A 316 11.60 -25.98 -15.01
C HIS A 316 11.03 -24.74 -15.71
N ASN A 317 11.20 -24.58 -17.04
CA ASN A 317 10.76 -23.39 -17.78
C ASN A 317 9.26 -23.08 -17.60
N GLU A 318 8.41 -24.10 -17.50
CA GLU A 318 6.99 -23.88 -17.21
C GLU A 318 6.74 -23.31 -15.81
N LEU A 319 7.53 -23.68 -14.80
CA LEU A 319 7.46 -23.06 -13.48
C LEU A 319 7.96 -21.62 -13.51
N ILE A 320 8.99 -21.32 -14.32
CA ILE A 320 9.47 -19.94 -14.55
C ILE A 320 8.35 -19.07 -15.11
N LYS A 321 7.57 -19.56 -16.07
CA LYS A 321 6.37 -18.86 -16.58
C LYS A 321 5.36 -18.58 -15.47
N HIS A 322 5.11 -19.56 -14.59
CA HIS A 322 4.20 -19.38 -13.45
C HIS A 322 4.73 -18.37 -12.42
N ILE A 323 6.04 -18.37 -12.14
CA ILE A 323 6.67 -17.35 -11.29
C ILE A 323 6.46 -15.97 -11.89
N GLY A 324 6.71 -15.81 -13.20
CA GLY A 324 6.42 -14.56 -13.91
C GLY A 324 4.96 -14.12 -13.79
N LYS A 325 4.01 -15.05 -13.93
CA LYS A 325 2.57 -14.76 -13.76
C LYS A 325 2.21 -14.21 -12.38
N MET A 326 2.99 -14.53 -11.33
CA MET A 326 2.76 -13.97 -9.99
C MET A 326 2.89 -12.45 -9.96
N LYS A 327 3.65 -11.83 -10.89
CA LYS A 327 3.76 -10.36 -11.02
C LYS A 327 2.41 -9.71 -11.28
N TYR A 328 1.51 -10.40 -11.97
CA TYR A 328 0.15 -9.93 -12.30
C TYR A 328 -0.90 -10.69 -11.48
N ARG A 329 -0.55 -11.09 -10.26
CA ARG A 329 -1.49 -11.61 -9.26
C ARG A 329 -1.31 -10.83 -7.97
N SER A 330 -2.41 -10.64 -7.25
CA SER A 330 -2.39 -10.10 -5.91
C SER A 330 -3.11 -11.01 -4.93
N SER A 331 -2.61 -11.02 -3.69
CA SER A 331 -3.18 -11.73 -2.56
C SER A 331 -3.37 -10.70 -1.44
N PHE A 332 -4.61 -10.47 -1.03
CA PHE A 332 -4.97 -9.50 0.01
C PHE A 332 -4.42 -8.06 -0.18
N GLY A 333 -4.24 -7.61 -1.43
CA GLY A 333 -3.73 -6.28 -1.77
C GLY A 333 -2.21 -6.17 -1.91
N GLN A 334 -1.48 -7.27 -1.76
CA GLN A 334 -0.04 -7.37 -2.02
C GLN A 334 0.21 -8.06 -3.36
N ASN A 335 1.25 -7.63 -4.06
CA ASN A 335 1.74 -8.32 -5.26
C ASN A 335 2.27 -9.71 -4.87
N LEU A 336 1.80 -10.75 -5.57
CA LEU A 336 2.08 -12.15 -5.24
C LEU A 336 3.55 -12.52 -5.46
N LEU A 337 4.18 -12.00 -6.51
CA LEU A 337 5.60 -12.26 -6.79
C LEU A 337 6.47 -11.68 -5.70
N GLN A 338 6.21 -10.42 -5.32
CA GLN A 338 7.00 -9.75 -4.28
C GLN A 338 6.83 -10.43 -2.92
N HIS A 339 5.61 -10.85 -2.58
CA HIS A 339 5.34 -11.66 -1.40
C HIS A 339 6.13 -12.99 -1.43
N SER A 340 6.09 -13.71 -2.54
CA SER A 340 6.79 -14.99 -2.67
C SER A 340 8.32 -14.86 -2.63
N ILE A 341 8.88 -13.76 -3.17
CA ILE A 341 10.32 -13.43 -3.04
C ILE A 341 10.69 -13.20 -1.58
N GLU A 342 9.86 -12.47 -0.83
CA GLU A 342 10.09 -12.24 0.59
C GLU A 342 10.00 -13.53 1.40
N VAL A 343 8.96 -14.34 1.18
CA VAL A 343 8.81 -15.65 1.83
C VAL A 343 10.02 -16.52 1.53
N SER A 344 10.52 -16.51 0.30
CA SER A 344 11.77 -17.18 -0.10
C SER A 344 12.99 -16.70 0.72
N TYR A 345 13.21 -15.37 0.83
CA TYR A 345 14.32 -14.84 1.64
C TYR A 345 14.20 -15.21 3.12
N LEU A 346 13.03 -15.02 3.72
CA LEU A 346 12.78 -15.36 5.13
C LEU A 346 13.03 -16.85 5.39
N THR A 347 12.47 -17.71 4.55
CA THR A 347 12.64 -19.17 4.66
C THR A 347 14.12 -19.54 4.52
N GLY A 348 14.84 -18.93 3.58
CA GLY A 348 16.27 -19.14 3.37
C GLY A 348 17.14 -18.71 4.55
N ILE A 349 16.85 -17.55 5.17
CA ILE A 349 17.58 -17.07 6.35
C ILE A 349 17.32 -17.97 7.54
N MET A 350 16.05 -18.33 7.81
CA MET A 350 15.70 -19.24 8.89
C MET A 350 16.36 -20.61 8.71
N ALA A 351 16.34 -21.15 7.49
CA ALA A 351 16.98 -22.43 7.16
C ALA A 351 18.49 -22.40 7.43
N ALA A 352 19.17 -21.29 7.10
CA ALA A 352 20.60 -21.13 7.36
C ALA A 352 20.93 -21.17 8.86
N GLU A 353 20.13 -20.51 9.70
CA GLU A 353 20.36 -20.45 11.15
C GLU A 353 20.15 -21.81 11.84
N ILE A 354 19.28 -22.68 11.30
CA ILE A 354 19.02 -24.02 11.85
C ILE A 354 19.74 -25.16 11.12
N GLY A 355 20.62 -24.85 10.16
CA GLY A 355 21.46 -25.83 9.47
C GLY A 355 20.77 -26.64 8.36
N LEU A 356 19.69 -26.13 7.76
CA LEU A 356 19.02 -26.73 6.61
C LEU A 356 19.56 -26.17 5.28
N GLU A 357 19.29 -26.86 4.18
CA GLU A 357 19.74 -26.44 2.85
C GLU A 357 18.98 -25.18 2.38
N VAL A 358 19.73 -24.09 2.16
CA VAL A 358 19.20 -22.74 1.95
C VAL A 358 18.51 -22.61 0.58
N ASN A 359 19.04 -23.23 -0.48
CA ASN A 359 18.46 -23.09 -1.81
C ASN A 359 17.13 -23.84 -1.94
N LEU A 360 17.00 -24.99 -1.28
CA LEU A 360 15.79 -25.79 -1.18
C LEU A 360 14.71 -25.03 -0.40
N ALA A 361 15.10 -24.40 0.70
CA ALA A 361 14.22 -23.54 1.50
C ALA A 361 13.73 -22.32 0.72
N LYS A 362 14.62 -21.60 0.03
CA LYS A 362 14.25 -20.49 -0.87
C LYS A 362 13.33 -20.94 -2.00
N ARG A 363 13.62 -22.09 -2.62
CA ARG A 363 12.79 -22.65 -3.68
C ARG A 363 11.38 -22.99 -3.18
N ALA A 364 11.27 -23.59 -2.00
CA ALA A 364 9.99 -23.88 -1.37
C ALA A 364 9.21 -22.58 -1.05
N GLY A 365 9.89 -21.58 -0.49
CA GLY A 365 9.27 -20.28 -0.20
C GLY A 365 8.82 -19.52 -1.45
N LEU A 366 9.57 -19.56 -2.55
CA LEU A 366 9.19 -18.93 -3.82
C LEU A 366 7.95 -19.59 -4.44
N LEU A 367 7.85 -20.91 -4.33
CA LEU A 367 6.80 -21.68 -5.02
C LEU A 367 5.55 -21.94 -4.17
N HIS A 368 5.55 -21.60 -2.87
CA HIS A 368 4.47 -21.96 -1.94
C HIS A 368 3.07 -21.58 -2.47
N ASP A 369 2.97 -20.44 -3.12
CA ASP A 369 1.72 -19.85 -3.61
C ASP A 369 1.52 -19.97 -5.13
N VAL A 370 2.35 -20.76 -5.83
CA VAL A 370 2.32 -20.91 -7.30
C VAL A 370 0.96 -21.38 -7.82
N GLY A 371 0.18 -22.09 -7.01
CA GLY A 371 -1.17 -22.52 -7.36
C GLY A 371 -2.13 -21.37 -7.70
N LYS A 372 -1.92 -20.15 -7.17
CA LYS A 372 -2.74 -18.96 -7.48
C LYS A 372 -2.57 -18.45 -8.92
N THR A 373 -1.59 -18.98 -9.65
CA THR A 373 -1.32 -18.62 -11.04
C THR A 373 -2.00 -19.55 -12.05
N VAL A 374 -2.58 -20.66 -11.56
CA VAL A 374 -3.39 -21.58 -12.36
C VAL A 374 -4.78 -20.98 -12.54
N ASP A 375 -5.41 -21.24 -13.69
CA ASP A 375 -6.73 -20.68 -14.01
C ASP A 375 -7.81 -21.13 -13.01
N LYS A 376 -8.76 -20.24 -12.72
CA LYS A 376 -9.85 -20.45 -11.74
C LYS A 376 -10.81 -21.61 -12.07
N ASN A 377 -10.64 -22.26 -13.22
CA ASN A 377 -11.43 -23.42 -13.62
C ASN A 377 -10.99 -24.71 -12.91
N VAL A 378 -9.83 -24.69 -12.24
CA VAL A 378 -9.33 -25.82 -11.45
C VAL A 378 -9.88 -25.68 -10.03
N GLU A 379 -10.78 -26.58 -9.65
CA GLU A 379 -11.33 -26.63 -8.29
C GLU A 379 -10.29 -27.15 -7.29
N GLY A 380 -10.16 -26.46 -6.15
CA GLY A 380 -9.34 -26.89 -5.03
C GLY A 380 -8.62 -25.73 -4.31
N PRO A 381 -8.13 -25.96 -3.08
CA PRO A 381 -7.23 -25.03 -2.39
C PRO A 381 -5.97 -24.75 -3.22
N HIS A 382 -5.48 -23.52 -3.22
CA HIS A 382 -4.32 -23.15 -4.03
C HIS A 382 -3.05 -23.91 -3.64
N ALA A 383 -2.91 -24.32 -2.38
CA ALA A 383 -1.80 -25.15 -1.92
C ALA A 383 -1.79 -26.53 -2.61
N LEU A 384 -2.94 -27.19 -2.71
CA LEU A 384 -3.07 -28.48 -3.40
C LEU A 384 -2.88 -28.35 -4.92
N VAL A 385 -3.38 -27.27 -5.51
CA VAL A 385 -3.13 -26.96 -6.93
C VAL A 385 -1.63 -26.73 -7.19
N GLY A 386 -0.96 -26.01 -6.30
CA GLY A 386 0.49 -25.80 -6.34
C GLY A 386 1.28 -27.10 -6.15
N TYR A 387 0.83 -27.97 -5.25
CA TYR A 387 1.40 -29.31 -5.03
C TYR A 387 1.37 -30.13 -6.32
N GLU A 388 0.22 -30.24 -6.97
CA GLU A 388 0.09 -30.99 -8.23
C GLU A 388 0.90 -30.36 -9.36
N LEU A 389 0.96 -29.04 -9.42
CA LEU A 389 1.75 -28.31 -10.42
C LEU A 389 3.25 -28.58 -10.28
N THR A 390 3.79 -28.44 -9.07
CA THR A 390 5.22 -28.67 -8.79
C THR A 390 5.60 -30.14 -8.95
N LYS A 391 4.72 -31.06 -8.55
CA LYS A 391 4.87 -32.50 -8.77
C LYS A 391 4.88 -32.86 -10.25
N LYS A 392 3.98 -32.29 -11.06
CA LYS A 392 3.92 -32.49 -12.52
C LYS A 392 5.23 -32.12 -13.21
N PHE A 393 5.89 -31.05 -12.75
CA PHE A 393 7.18 -30.61 -13.28
C PHE A 393 8.40 -31.21 -12.56
N LYS A 394 8.20 -32.26 -11.76
CA LYS A 394 9.24 -33.06 -11.12
C LYS A 394 10.17 -32.25 -10.20
N GLU A 395 9.62 -31.29 -9.47
CA GLU A 395 10.37 -30.62 -8.41
C GLU A 395 10.71 -31.57 -7.25
N ASN A 396 11.65 -31.16 -6.42
CA ASN A 396 12.09 -31.93 -5.26
C ASN A 396 10.91 -32.23 -4.31
N ALA A 397 10.83 -33.46 -3.80
CA ALA A 397 9.74 -33.90 -2.90
C ALA A 397 9.55 -32.99 -1.68
N ILE A 398 10.63 -32.45 -1.11
CA ILE A 398 10.57 -31.52 0.03
C ILE A 398 9.91 -30.19 -0.38
N VAL A 399 10.20 -29.69 -1.57
CA VAL A 399 9.57 -28.47 -2.12
C VAL A 399 8.11 -28.74 -2.41
N VAL A 400 7.80 -29.86 -3.06
CA VAL A 400 6.43 -30.27 -3.38
C VAL A 400 5.59 -30.39 -2.10
N ASN A 401 6.11 -31.06 -1.06
CA ASN A 401 5.44 -31.16 0.24
C ASN A 401 5.24 -29.77 0.87
N ALA A 402 6.28 -28.94 0.96
CA ALA A 402 6.17 -27.60 1.53
C ALA A 402 5.12 -26.72 0.83
N VAL A 403 5.00 -26.82 -0.50
CA VAL A 403 3.95 -26.13 -1.28
C VAL A 403 2.56 -26.66 -0.93
N GLY A 404 2.38 -27.97 -0.77
CA GLY A 404 1.08 -28.54 -0.42
C GLY A 404 0.68 -28.36 1.04
N SER A 405 1.64 -28.32 1.96
CA SER A 405 1.39 -28.40 3.41
C SER A 405 1.43 -27.06 4.13
N HIS A 406 1.80 -25.94 3.48
CA HIS A 406 1.96 -24.65 4.16
C HIS A 406 0.67 -24.10 4.78
N HIS A 407 -0.50 -24.56 4.33
CA HIS A 407 -1.80 -24.29 4.93
C HIS A 407 -2.40 -25.49 5.70
N GLU A 408 -1.57 -26.50 5.99
CA GLU A 408 -1.97 -27.72 6.72
C GLU A 408 -3.01 -28.59 5.98
N ASP A 409 -3.15 -28.41 4.66
CA ASP A 409 -4.00 -29.26 3.82
C ASP A 409 -3.47 -30.71 3.70
N ILE A 410 -2.16 -30.90 3.88
CA ILE A 410 -1.47 -32.20 3.98
C ILE A 410 -0.43 -32.15 5.10
N GLU A 411 0.03 -33.32 5.54
CA GLU A 411 1.05 -33.43 6.59
C GLU A 411 2.39 -32.81 6.18
N MET A 412 3.02 -32.06 7.09
CA MET A 412 4.36 -31.51 6.91
C MET A 412 5.40 -32.60 7.13
N GLU A 413 6.04 -33.08 6.06
CA GLU A 413 7.00 -34.18 6.12
C GLU A 413 8.43 -33.70 6.43
N HIS A 414 8.71 -32.40 6.26
CA HIS A 414 10.04 -31.84 6.41
C HIS A 414 10.01 -30.47 7.11
N PRO A 415 11.01 -30.12 7.96
CA PRO A 415 11.04 -28.82 8.66
C PRO A 415 10.97 -27.57 7.77
N ILE A 416 11.37 -27.68 6.50
CA ILE A 416 11.23 -26.59 5.52
C ILE A 416 9.75 -26.19 5.32
N ALA A 417 8.82 -27.13 5.38
CA ALA A 417 7.39 -26.83 5.29
C ALA A 417 6.93 -25.89 6.43
N ALA A 418 7.37 -26.17 7.66
CA ALA A 418 7.09 -25.33 8.82
C ALA A 418 7.76 -23.94 8.68
N LEU A 419 8.97 -23.88 8.12
CA LEU A 419 9.63 -22.60 7.82
C LEU A 419 8.88 -21.77 6.79
N VAL A 420 8.36 -22.40 5.72
CA VAL A 420 7.56 -21.72 4.70
C VAL A 420 6.26 -21.18 5.31
N GLN A 421 5.55 -21.98 6.10
CA GLN A 421 4.35 -21.52 6.81
C GLN A 421 4.66 -20.33 7.73
N ALA A 422 5.73 -20.41 8.50
CA ALA A 422 6.16 -19.31 9.37
C ALA A 422 6.51 -18.04 8.56
N ALA A 423 7.23 -18.19 7.45
CA ALA A 423 7.61 -17.09 6.58
C ALA A 423 6.39 -16.42 5.90
N ASP A 424 5.43 -17.20 5.42
CA ASP A 424 4.16 -16.70 4.88
C ASP A 424 3.39 -15.90 5.94
N ALA A 425 3.23 -16.45 7.15
CA ALA A 425 2.58 -15.75 8.26
C ALA A 425 3.30 -14.44 8.63
N ILE A 426 4.64 -14.42 8.64
CA ILE A 426 5.44 -13.22 8.90
C ILE A 426 5.28 -12.16 7.80
N SER A 427 5.21 -12.57 6.54
CA SER A 427 4.98 -11.65 5.42
C SER A 427 3.55 -11.09 5.45
N GLY A 428 2.55 -11.94 5.75
CA GLY A 428 1.13 -11.57 5.77
C GLY A 428 0.65 -10.78 7.00
N ALA A 429 1.29 -10.91 8.16
CA ALA A 429 0.83 -10.28 9.41
C ALA A 429 1.29 -8.82 9.62
N ARG A 430 1.98 -8.21 8.66
CA ARG A 430 2.56 -6.86 8.83
C ARG A 430 1.47 -5.77 8.78
N PRO A 431 1.53 -4.74 9.65
CA PRO A 431 0.59 -3.62 9.59
C PRO A 431 0.62 -2.94 8.21
N GLY A 432 -0.53 -2.90 7.53
CA GLY A 432 -0.67 -2.35 6.17
C GLY A 432 -0.50 -3.37 5.03
N ALA A 433 -0.05 -4.60 5.30
CA ALA A 433 0.05 -5.70 4.33
C ALA A 433 -1.32 -6.21 3.89
N ARG A 434 -2.25 -6.34 4.83
CA ARG A 434 -3.65 -6.72 4.57
C ARG A 434 -4.54 -5.53 4.89
N ARG A 435 -5.12 -4.91 3.86
CA ARG A 435 -6.36 -4.14 4.05
C ARG A 435 -7.52 -5.11 3.98
N GLU A 436 -8.53 -4.92 4.82
CA GLU A 436 -9.83 -5.56 4.57
C GLU A 436 -10.23 -5.24 3.11
N PRO A 437 -10.62 -6.25 2.31
CA PRO A 437 -10.99 -6.01 0.93
C PRO A 437 -12.11 -4.96 0.89
N LEU A 438 -11.93 -3.95 0.05
CA LEU A 438 -12.88 -2.85 -0.14
C LEU A 438 -14.28 -3.39 -0.47
N GLU A 439 -14.35 -4.59 -1.04
CA GLU A 439 -15.57 -5.36 -1.31
C GLU A 439 -16.33 -5.78 -0.04
N SER A 440 -15.65 -6.26 1.01
CA SER A 440 -16.30 -6.54 2.31
C SER A 440 -16.80 -5.25 2.95
N TYR A 441 -16.11 -4.13 2.71
CA TYR A 441 -16.56 -2.82 3.16
C TYR A 441 -17.79 -2.33 2.39
N VAL A 442 -17.80 -2.44 1.05
CA VAL A 442 -18.95 -2.10 0.19
C VAL A 442 -20.15 -2.98 0.53
N LYS A 443 -19.97 -4.30 0.63
CA LYS A 443 -21.03 -5.25 0.98
C LYS A 443 -21.61 -4.98 2.37
N ARG A 444 -20.80 -4.50 3.31
CA ARG A 444 -21.28 -4.03 4.63
C ARG A 444 -22.15 -2.79 4.51
N LEU A 445 -21.76 -1.80 3.70
CA LEU A 445 -22.57 -0.60 3.46
C LEU A 445 -23.89 -0.94 2.75
N GLU A 446 -23.84 -1.80 1.72
CA GLU A 446 -25.02 -2.28 0.99
C GLU A 446 -26.00 -3.02 1.92
N ASN A 447 -25.48 -3.91 2.78
CA ASN A 447 -26.31 -4.62 3.76
C ASN A 447 -26.99 -3.64 4.74
N LEU A 448 -26.27 -2.62 5.19
CA LEU A 448 -26.78 -1.60 6.09
C LEU A 448 -27.85 -0.71 5.40
N GLU A 449 -27.68 -0.39 4.12
CA GLU A 449 -28.70 0.30 3.32
C GLU A 449 -29.94 -0.57 3.08
N MET A 450 -29.76 -1.86 2.77
CA MET A 450 -30.85 -2.81 2.55
C MET A 450 -31.67 -3.04 3.83
N LEU A 451 -31.00 -3.17 4.98
CA LEU A 451 -31.66 -3.36 6.27
C LEU A 451 -32.56 -2.17 6.59
N ALA A 452 -32.06 -0.94 6.43
CA ALA A 452 -32.87 0.26 6.61
C ALA A 452 -34.00 0.38 5.56
N LYS A 453 -33.78 -0.08 4.32
CA LYS A 453 -34.78 -0.07 3.24
C LYS A 453 -35.90 -1.09 3.44
N SER A 454 -35.68 -2.12 4.26
CA SER A 454 -36.69 -3.16 4.54
C SER A 454 -37.90 -2.68 5.34
N PHE A 455 -37.84 -1.49 5.93
CA PHE A 455 -38.92 -0.93 6.71
C PHE A 455 -39.99 -0.24 5.84
N GLU A 456 -41.25 -0.36 6.24
CA GLU A 456 -42.39 0.21 5.53
C GLU A 456 -42.36 1.75 5.56
N GLY A 457 -42.65 2.37 4.41
CA GLY A 457 -42.63 3.83 4.25
C GLY A 457 -41.26 4.44 3.91
N VAL A 458 -40.21 3.62 3.80
CA VAL A 458 -38.87 4.04 3.35
C VAL A 458 -38.78 4.05 1.83
N ALA A 459 -38.50 5.22 1.26
CA ALA A 459 -38.30 5.40 -0.18
C ALA A 459 -36.85 5.13 -0.61
N LYS A 460 -35.88 5.70 0.12
CA LYS A 460 -34.44 5.60 -0.18
C LYS A 460 -33.61 5.56 1.09
N THR A 461 -32.48 4.89 1.03
CA THR A 461 -31.50 4.81 2.13
C THR A 461 -30.11 5.14 1.60
N TYR A 462 -29.29 5.78 2.44
CA TYR A 462 -27.91 6.12 2.12
C TYR A 462 -27.04 5.91 3.35
N ALA A 463 -25.99 5.09 3.22
CA ALA A 463 -24.94 4.98 4.22
C ALA A 463 -23.86 6.06 3.96
N ILE A 464 -23.68 6.97 4.91
CA ILE A 464 -22.77 8.12 4.82
C ILE A 464 -21.74 8.03 5.95
N GLN A 465 -20.68 8.85 5.86
CA GLN A 465 -19.59 8.90 6.84
C GLN A 465 -18.97 7.54 7.09
N ALA A 466 -18.66 6.85 5.99
CA ALA A 466 -18.06 5.55 6.03
C ALA A 466 -18.89 4.48 6.80
N GLY A 467 -20.22 4.61 6.81
CA GLY A 467 -21.14 3.69 7.50
C GLY A 467 -21.48 4.08 8.94
N ARG A 468 -20.99 5.24 9.41
CA ARG A 468 -21.31 5.77 10.76
C ARG A 468 -22.62 6.58 10.80
N GLU A 469 -23.19 6.89 9.65
CA GLU A 469 -24.48 7.56 9.55
C GLU A 469 -25.34 6.88 8.48
N VAL A 470 -26.62 6.66 8.78
CA VAL A 470 -27.60 6.13 7.83
C VAL A 470 -28.70 7.16 7.66
N ARG A 471 -28.87 7.65 6.42
CA ARG A 471 -29.97 8.57 6.07
C ARG A 471 -31.08 7.81 5.39
N VAL A 472 -32.28 7.93 5.94
CA VAL A 472 -33.47 7.21 5.50
C VAL A 472 -34.48 8.24 5.02
N VAL A 473 -34.76 8.27 3.72
CA VAL A 473 -35.75 9.15 3.12
C VAL A 473 -37.08 8.42 3.06
N VAL A 474 -38.11 9.02 3.65
CA VAL A 474 -39.45 8.41 3.76
C VAL A 474 -40.47 9.08 2.85
N GLU A 475 -41.48 8.31 2.46
CA GLU A 475 -42.62 8.79 1.68
C GLU A 475 -43.55 9.62 2.58
N HIS A 476 -43.70 10.92 2.29
CA HIS A 476 -44.37 11.87 3.18
C HIS A 476 -45.87 11.64 3.36
N ASP A 477 -46.49 10.89 2.44
CA ASP A 477 -47.89 10.50 2.38
C ASP A 477 -48.19 9.25 3.23
N LYS A 478 -47.19 8.40 3.48
CA LYS A 478 -47.32 7.17 4.28
C LYS A 478 -46.75 7.29 5.69
N VAL A 479 -45.78 8.19 5.89
CA VAL A 479 -45.09 8.38 7.17
C VAL A 479 -45.43 9.77 7.72
N ASP A 480 -45.99 9.82 8.93
CA ASP A 480 -46.16 11.05 9.71
C ASP A 480 -44.95 11.31 10.63
N ASP A 481 -44.93 12.44 11.32
CA ASP A 481 -43.76 12.84 12.13
C ASP A 481 -43.54 11.92 13.34
N LEU A 482 -44.63 11.41 13.94
CA LEU A 482 -44.55 10.46 15.05
C LEU A 482 -44.04 9.09 14.60
N PHE A 483 -44.46 8.64 13.43
CA PHE A 483 -43.99 7.41 12.83
C PHE A 483 -42.54 7.52 12.37
N ALA A 484 -42.10 8.69 11.89
CA ALA A 484 -40.70 8.94 11.54
C ALA A 484 -39.75 8.81 12.76
N ASP A 485 -40.16 9.34 13.92
CA ASP A 485 -39.40 9.20 15.18
C ASP A 485 -39.30 7.75 15.63
N LYS A 486 -40.40 6.99 15.50
CA LYS A 486 -40.42 5.57 15.82
C LYS A 486 -39.53 4.78 14.85
N LEU A 487 -39.65 5.04 13.56
CA LEU A 487 -38.88 4.40 12.49
C LEU A 487 -37.37 4.60 12.67
N ALA A 488 -36.94 5.79 13.10
CA ALA A 488 -35.52 6.05 13.39
C ALA A 488 -34.97 5.13 14.50
N LYS A 489 -35.75 4.90 15.56
CA LYS A 489 -35.38 4.02 16.68
C LYS A 489 -35.42 2.55 16.28
N ASP A 490 -36.46 2.14 15.56
CA ASP A 490 -36.63 0.74 15.13
C ASP A 490 -35.51 0.32 14.15
N ILE A 491 -35.11 1.21 13.24
CA ILE A 491 -33.97 0.99 12.34
C ILE A 491 -32.66 0.91 13.13
N ALA A 492 -32.42 1.82 14.07
CA ALA A 492 -31.20 1.80 14.88
C ALA A 492 -31.07 0.50 15.69
N GLN A 493 -32.16 0.04 16.31
CA GLN A 493 -32.19 -1.19 17.10
C GLN A 493 -31.99 -2.44 16.24
N LYS A 494 -32.56 -2.47 15.03
CA LYS A 494 -32.38 -3.59 14.10
C LYS A 494 -30.94 -3.67 13.58
N ILE A 495 -30.31 -2.53 13.28
CA ILE A 495 -28.89 -2.48 12.92
C ILE A 495 -28.01 -3.00 14.07
N GLU A 496 -28.29 -2.61 15.32
CA GLU A 496 -27.56 -3.07 16.51
C GLU A 496 -27.68 -4.59 16.72
N THR A 497 -28.81 -5.19 16.35
CA THR A 497 -29.07 -6.62 16.56
C THR A 497 -28.53 -7.50 15.44
N GLU A 498 -28.62 -7.05 14.18
CA GLU A 498 -28.29 -7.86 13.00
C GLU A 498 -26.88 -7.60 12.44
N MET A 499 -26.20 -6.53 12.86
CA MET A 499 -24.87 -6.16 12.36
C MET A 499 -23.88 -5.87 13.49
N GLU A 500 -22.71 -6.50 13.44
CA GLU A 500 -21.59 -6.14 14.31
C GLU A 500 -20.89 -4.89 13.76
N TYR A 501 -20.91 -3.79 14.51
CA TYR A 501 -20.26 -2.54 14.11
C TYR A 501 -19.41 -1.93 15.23
N PRO A 502 -18.15 -1.52 14.95
CA PRO A 502 -17.31 -0.84 15.93
C PRO A 502 -17.74 0.62 16.08
N GLY A 503 -18.55 0.90 17.11
CA GLY A 503 -18.96 2.25 17.49
C GLY A 503 -20.44 2.54 17.23
N GLN A 504 -20.86 3.79 17.43
CA GLN A 504 -22.25 4.20 17.28
C GLN A 504 -22.57 4.55 15.83
N ILE A 505 -23.71 4.07 15.34
CA ILE A 505 -24.28 4.41 14.04
C ILE A 505 -25.42 5.41 14.27
N LYS A 506 -25.34 6.57 13.61
CA LYS A 506 -26.38 7.59 13.67
C LYS A 506 -27.43 7.35 12.59
N VAL A 507 -28.67 7.03 12.98
CA VAL A 507 -29.80 6.94 12.03
C VAL A 507 -30.51 8.29 11.95
N THR A 508 -30.69 8.81 10.74
CA THR A 508 -31.40 10.07 10.47
C THR A 508 -32.52 9.83 9.48
N VAL A 509 -33.77 10.01 9.91
CA VAL A 509 -34.95 9.92 9.04
C VAL A 509 -35.27 11.31 8.48
N ILE A 510 -35.46 11.40 7.17
CA ILE A 510 -35.74 12.64 6.44
C ILE A 510 -37.07 12.48 5.72
N ARG A 511 -38.06 13.29 6.14
CA ARG A 511 -39.36 13.41 5.47
C ARG A 511 -39.36 14.70 4.64
N GLU A 512 -39.42 14.56 3.32
CA GLU A 512 -39.41 15.70 2.39
C GLU A 512 -40.76 15.83 1.68
N VAL A 513 -41.36 17.04 1.70
CA VAL A 513 -42.59 17.36 0.95
C VAL A 513 -42.25 18.38 -0.12
N ARG A 514 -42.48 18.05 -1.40
CA ARG A 514 -42.28 18.98 -2.52
C ARG A 514 -43.61 19.49 -3.04
N LYS A 515 -43.87 20.80 -2.91
CA LYS A 515 -45.00 21.48 -3.54
C LYS A 515 -44.51 22.33 -4.70
N ILE A 516 -45.04 22.08 -5.89
CA ILE A 516 -44.66 22.80 -7.12
C ILE A 516 -45.87 23.60 -7.58
N GLY A 517 -45.70 24.92 -7.71
CA GLY A 517 -46.70 25.83 -8.25
C GLY A 517 -46.18 26.45 -9.54
N TYR A 518 -47.00 26.46 -10.58
CA TYR A 518 -46.67 27.14 -11.83
C TYR A 518 -47.50 28.42 -11.92
N ALA A 519 -46.84 29.56 -12.05
CA ALA A 519 -47.48 30.83 -12.39
C ALA A 519 -47.57 30.96 -13.92
N LYS A 520 -48.63 31.62 -14.41
CA LYS A 520 -48.78 31.97 -15.83
C LYS A 520 -48.27 33.36 -16.10
#